data_AF-A0A957GW80-F1
#
_entry.id   AF-A0A957GW80-F1
#
_cell.length_a   1.000
_cell.length_b   1.000
_cell.length_c   1.000
_cell.angle_alpha   90.00
_cell.angle_beta   90.00
_cell.angle_gamma   90.00
#
_symmetry.space_group_name_H-M   'P 1'
#
loop_
_entity.id
_entity.type
_entity.pdbx_description
1 polymer ?
#
loop_
_entity_poly.entity_id
_entity_poly.type
_entity_poly.pdbx_seq_one_letter_code
_entity_poly.pdbx_strand_id
1 'polypeptide(L)'
;QIHSVANNANFHDYGPTIILEHQPPNGPRFYTLYGHLSIESLSGLQPGQPVQKGQQIATIGEYPINGDWPPHLHFQIISDLLGRQGEFLGVAAASQRAVWLSLCPDPNLILQIPTDRFPRASRTSEELVAARRQKLGKSLSTSYKQHLHIVRGRGQYLYDETGRPYLDGVNNVCHVGHAHPHVVAAGQRQMAVLNTNTRYLHDNLVDYVERLTAT
;
A
#
# COMPACT_ATOMS: atom_id res chain seq x y z
N GLN A 1 20.59 -9.19 19.68
CA GLN A 1 21.74 -9.70 18.89
C GLN A 1 21.32 -9.85 17.44
N ILE A 2 22.26 -9.93 16.49
CA ILE A 2 21.95 -10.31 15.11
C ILE A 2 21.38 -11.73 15.11
N HIS A 3 20.18 -11.93 14.57
CA HIS A 3 19.61 -13.26 14.37
C HIS A 3 20.02 -13.81 13.01
N SER A 4 19.76 -13.04 11.94
CA SER A 4 20.06 -13.43 10.56
C SER A 4 20.15 -12.21 9.66
N VAL A 5 20.86 -12.35 8.55
CA VAL A 5 20.96 -11.35 7.48
C VAL A 5 20.71 -12.01 6.14
N ALA A 6 20.12 -11.30 5.18
CA ALA A 6 19.92 -11.80 3.82
C ALA A 6 19.87 -10.67 2.80
N ASN A 7 20.20 -10.97 1.54
CA ASN A 7 19.95 -10.08 0.42
C ASN A 7 18.83 -10.68 -0.47
N ASN A 8 17.60 -10.22 -0.26
CA ASN A 8 16.42 -10.68 -0.98
C ASN A 8 16.26 -9.86 -2.28
N ALA A 9 17.12 -10.13 -3.26
CA ALA A 9 17.30 -9.29 -4.44
C ALA A 9 16.27 -9.52 -5.57
N ASN A 10 15.12 -10.15 -5.28
CA ASN A 10 14.06 -10.29 -6.27
C ASN A 10 13.39 -8.92 -6.53
N PHE A 11 12.83 -8.77 -7.73
CA PHE A 11 12.08 -7.57 -8.10
C PHE A 11 10.92 -7.30 -7.13
N HIS A 12 10.88 -6.10 -6.53
CA HIS A 12 9.92 -5.68 -5.50
C HIS A 12 9.94 -6.49 -4.19
N ASP A 13 11.03 -7.19 -3.90
CA ASP A 13 11.27 -7.86 -2.63
C ASP A 13 11.96 -6.89 -1.64
N TYR A 14 12.46 -7.40 -0.52
CA TYR A 14 13.03 -6.59 0.55
C TYR A 14 14.41 -5.98 0.26
N GLY A 15 15.16 -6.50 -0.70
CA GLY A 15 16.59 -6.23 -0.81
C GLY A 15 17.35 -6.69 0.44
N PRO A 16 18.44 -6.01 0.83
CA PRO A 16 19.19 -6.31 2.04
C PRO A 16 18.36 -6.17 3.31
N THR A 17 18.46 -7.18 4.17
CA THR A 17 17.68 -7.32 5.41
C THR A 17 18.55 -7.75 6.59
N ILE A 18 18.19 -7.25 7.76
CA ILE A 18 18.76 -7.66 9.05
C ILE A 18 17.61 -7.97 9.98
N ILE A 19 17.65 -9.14 10.62
CA ILE A 19 16.76 -9.52 11.71
C ILE A 19 17.54 -9.49 13.01
N LEU A 20 17.03 -8.76 14.00
CA LEU A 20 17.54 -8.78 15.36
C LEU A 20 16.65 -9.67 16.23
N GLU A 21 17.28 -10.42 17.13
CA GLU A 21 16.62 -11.09 18.25
C GLU A 21 16.78 -10.25 19.53
N HIS A 22 15.68 -10.08 20.26
CA HIS A 22 15.59 -9.34 21.50
C HIS A 22 15.13 -10.25 22.63
N GLN A 23 15.88 -10.26 23.73
CA GLN A 23 15.56 -11.01 24.94
C GLN A 23 15.50 -10.04 26.13
N PRO A 24 14.35 -9.36 26.35
CA PRO A 24 14.20 -8.45 27.48
C PRO A 24 14.21 -9.24 28.81
N PRO A 25 14.74 -8.68 29.92
CA PRO A 25 14.81 -9.38 31.21
C PRO A 25 13.44 -9.83 31.76
N ASN A 26 12.39 -9.05 31.50
CA ASN A 26 11.04 -9.26 32.05
C ASN A 26 9.98 -9.35 30.94
N GLY A 27 10.29 -9.98 29.80
CA GLY A 27 9.35 -10.10 28.70
C GLY A 27 9.64 -11.28 27.78
N PRO A 28 8.71 -11.56 26.85
CA PRO A 28 8.92 -12.60 25.86
C PRO A 28 10.05 -12.20 24.90
N ARG A 29 10.70 -13.21 24.33
CA ARG A 29 11.57 -13.03 23.17
C ARG A 29 10.76 -12.49 22.00
N PHE A 30 11.35 -11.59 21.22
CA PHE A 30 10.77 -11.11 19.97
C PHE A 30 11.87 -10.73 18.99
N TYR A 31 11.48 -10.41 17.77
CA TYR A 31 12.38 -10.08 16.68
C TYR A 31 12.00 -8.75 16.06
N THR A 32 12.99 -8.06 15.48
CA THR A 32 12.74 -6.94 14.59
C THR A 32 13.42 -7.15 13.26
N LEU A 33 12.67 -6.96 12.17
CA LEU A 33 13.19 -7.01 10.80
C LEU A 33 13.38 -5.58 10.30
N TYR A 34 14.55 -5.33 9.73
CA TYR A 34 14.92 -4.12 9.00
C TYR A 34 15.16 -4.52 7.54
N GLY A 35 14.38 -3.96 6.61
CA GLY A 35 14.50 -4.22 5.17
C GLY A 35 14.76 -2.94 4.36
N HIS A 36 14.98 -3.11 3.06
CA HIS A 36 15.36 -2.06 2.12
C HIS A 36 16.67 -1.35 2.50
N LEU A 37 17.62 -2.11 3.06
CA LEU A 37 18.90 -1.61 3.53
C LEU A 37 19.94 -1.53 2.40
N SER A 38 21.07 -0.86 2.65
CA SER A 38 22.20 -0.87 1.73
C SER A 38 22.89 -2.25 1.75
N ILE A 39 23.53 -2.63 0.65
CA ILE A 39 24.21 -3.93 0.57
C ILE A 39 25.42 -3.99 1.52
N GLU A 40 26.09 -2.86 1.72
CA GLU A 40 27.24 -2.70 2.63
C GLU A 40 26.84 -3.00 4.07
N SER A 41 25.57 -2.76 4.43
CA SER A 41 25.05 -3.01 5.77
C SER A 41 25.11 -4.49 6.18
N LEU A 42 25.19 -5.42 5.23
CA LEU A 42 25.33 -6.85 5.53
C LEU A 42 26.77 -7.25 5.86
N SER A 43 27.75 -6.39 5.52
CA SER A 43 29.18 -6.72 5.66
C SER A 43 29.59 -6.80 7.13
N GLY A 44 30.23 -7.91 7.50
CA GLY A 44 30.78 -8.11 8.83
C GLY A 44 29.74 -8.41 9.92
N LEU A 45 28.45 -8.56 9.56
CA LEU A 45 27.43 -9.02 10.49
C LEU A 45 27.36 -10.55 10.51
N GLN A 46 27.30 -11.13 11.70
CA GLN A 46 27.18 -12.58 11.90
C GLN A 46 26.06 -12.92 12.88
N PRO A 47 25.31 -14.03 12.67
CA PRO A 47 24.36 -14.53 13.65
C PRO A 47 24.98 -14.67 15.05
N GLY A 48 24.25 -14.25 16.07
CA GLY A 48 24.70 -14.23 17.47
C GLY A 48 25.51 -12.99 17.87
N GLN A 49 25.91 -12.14 16.93
CA GLN A 49 26.67 -10.93 17.25
C GLN A 49 25.86 -9.98 18.14
N PRO A 50 26.40 -9.54 19.29
CA PRO A 50 25.69 -8.59 20.15
C PRO A 50 25.56 -7.23 19.47
N VAL A 51 24.43 -6.56 19.70
CA VAL A 51 24.17 -5.19 19.23
C VAL A 51 23.96 -4.32 20.46
N GLN A 52 24.74 -3.26 20.58
CA GLN A 52 24.67 -2.33 21.69
C GLN A 52 23.62 -1.24 21.44
N LYS A 53 23.07 -0.66 22.52
CA LYS A 53 22.18 0.50 22.42
C LYS A 53 22.92 1.65 21.73
N GLY A 54 22.31 2.23 20.69
CA GLY A 54 22.87 3.33 19.91
C GLY A 54 23.88 2.89 18.85
N GLN A 55 24.20 1.60 18.75
CA GLN A 55 25.02 1.09 17.66
C GLN A 55 24.26 1.21 16.34
N GLN A 56 24.91 1.79 15.33
CA GLN A 56 24.42 1.75 13.97
C GLN A 56 24.60 0.33 13.41
N ILE A 57 23.51 -0.26 12.92
CA ILE A 57 23.51 -1.61 12.33
C ILE A 57 23.38 -1.61 10.81
N ALA A 58 22.92 -0.51 10.21
CA ALA A 58 22.67 -0.40 8.78
C ALA A 58 22.49 1.05 8.31
N THR A 59 22.44 1.23 7.00
CA THR A 59 21.96 2.42 6.28
C THR A 59 20.83 2.01 5.32
N ILE A 60 19.97 2.97 4.93
CA ILE A 60 18.91 2.74 3.93
C ILE A 60 19.57 2.54 2.55
N GLY A 61 19.07 1.57 1.79
CA GLY A 61 19.54 1.27 0.44
C GLY A 61 18.89 2.18 -0.60
N GLU A 62 19.67 2.51 -1.63
CA GLU A 62 19.15 3.21 -2.80
C GLU A 62 18.48 2.25 -3.80
N TYR A 63 17.65 2.81 -4.68
CA TYR A 63 17.19 2.10 -5.86
C TYR A 63 18.39 1.76 -6.77
N PRO A 64 18.47 0.55 -7.37
CA PRO A 64 17.51 -0.56 -7.27
C PRO A 64 17.87 -1.58 -6.17
N ILE A 65 18.98 -1.39 -5.46
CA ILE A 65 19.56 -2.37 -4.52
C ILE A 65 18.58 -2.77 -3.42
N ASN A 66 17.70 -1.85 -3.01
CA ASN A 66 16.69 -2.06 -1.98
C ASN A 66 15.44 -2.85 -2.46
N GLY A 67 15.53 -3.60 -3.56
CA GLY A 67 14.41 -4.35 -4.14
C GLY A 67 13.56 -3.52 -5.11
N ASP A 68 14.18 -2.59 -5.84
CA ASP A 68 13.52 -1.71 -6.81
C ASP A 68 12.51 -0.71 -6.22
N TRP A 69 12.68 -0.33 -4.94
CA TRP A 69 11.82 0.62 -4.27
C TRP A 69 12.44 2.03 -4.19
N PRO A 70 11.63 3.10 -4.11
CA PRO A 70 12.12 4.39 -3.62
C PRO A 70 12.79 4.22 -2.24
N PRO A 71 13.89 4.92 -1.91
CA PRO A 71 14.60 4.72 -0.64
C PRO A 71 13.69 4.95 0.59
N HIS A 72 13.52 3.90 1.41
CA HIS A 72 12.73 3.93 2.64
C HIS A 72 13.15 2.79 3.58
N LEU A 73 12.64 2.77 4.82
CA LEU A 73 12.87 1.68 5.77
C LEU A 73 11.61 0.81 5.88
N HIS A 74 11.77 -0.50 5.73
CA HIS A 74 10.80 -1.47 6.26
C HIS A 74 11.19 -1.86 7.68
N PHE A 75 10.30 -1.65 8.64
CA PHE A 75 10.50 -2.06 10.02
C PHE A 75 9.31 -2.87 10.52
N GLN A 76 9.57 -4.03 11.09
CA GLN A 76 8.55 -4.97 11.53
C GLN A 76 8.94 -5.60 12.86
N ILE A 77 7.99 -5.67 13.79
CA ILE A 77 8.11 -6.46 15.03
C ILE A 77 7.52 -7.83 14.73
N ILE A 78 8.18 -8.89 15.20
CA ILE A 78 7.76 -10.28 14.96
C ILE A 78 7.87 -11.06 16.27
N SER A 79 6.79 -11.71 16.71
CA SER A 79 6.79 -12.51 17.93
C SER A 79 7.36 -13.92 17.74
N ASP A 80 7.17 -14.50 16.55
CA ASP A 80 7.66 -15.83 16.18
C ASP A 80 8.04 -15.85 14.69
N LEU A 81 9.27 -16.25 14.38
CA LEU A 81 9.78 -16.32 13.01
C LEU A 81 9.26 -17.55 12.24
N LEU A 82 8.52 -18.45 12.86
CA LEU A 82 7.99 -19.68 12.25
C LEU A 82 9.09 -20.50 11.56
N GLY A 83 10.30 -20.50 12.14
CA GLY A 83 11.49 -21.16 11.58
C GLY A 83 12.15 -20.43 10.41
N ARG A 84 11.66 -19.25 10.00
CA ARG A 84 12.24 -18.45 8.91
C ARG A 84 13.53 -17.74 9.34
N GLN A 85 14.38 -17.46 8.35
CA GLN A 85 15.61 -16.71 8.51
C GLN A 85 15.79 -15.78 7.31
N GLY A 86 16.50 -14.67 7.51
CA GLY A 86 16.80 -13.69 6.47
C GLY A 86 15.62 -12.79 6.11
N GLU A 87 14.42 -13.33 6.02
CA GLU A 87 13.20 -12.61 5.66
C GLU A 87 12.00 -13.04 6.51
N PHE A 88 10.93 -12.25 6.44
CA PHE A 88 9.62 -12.61 6.99
C PHE A 88 8.51 -12.08 6.09
N LEU A 89 7.28 -12.55 6.28
CA LEU A 89 6.16 -12.16 5.42
C LEU A 89 5.81 -10.67 5.62
N GLY A 90 5.91 -9.89 4.54
CA GLY A 90 5.57 -8.46 4.52
C GLY A 90 4.15 -8.13 4.10
N VAL A 91 3.45 -9.10 3.48
CA VAL A 91 2.09 -8.94 2.99
C VAL A 91 1.27 -10.18 3.29
N ALA A 92 -0.04 -9.99 3.46
CA ALA A 92 -0.97 -11.07 3.75
C ALA A 92 -2.35 -10.79 3.17
N ALA A 93 -3.10 -11.87 2.92
CA ALA A 93 -4.51 -11.75 2.57
C ALA A 93 -5.31 -11.13 3.73
N ALA A 94 -6.26 -10.26 3.40
CA ALA A 94 -7.11 -9.62 4.40
C ALA A 94 -7.86 -10.63 5.30
N SER A 95 -8.24 -11.79 4.76
CA SER A 95 -8.88 -12.88 5.50
C SER A 95 -8.00 -13.49 6.60
N GLN A 96 -6.68 -13.32 6.51
CA GLN A 96 -5.70 -13.84 7.48
C GLN A 96 -5.20 -12.75 8.44
N ARG A 97 -5.74 -11.53 8.37
CA ARG A 97 -5.28 -10.38 9.15
C ARG A 97 -5.14 -10.67 10.64
N ALA A 98 -6.12 -11.35 11.25
CA ALA A 98 -6.09 -11.65 12.68
C ALA A 98 -4.87 -12.50 13.08
N VAL A 99 -4.52 -13.49 12.26
CA VAL A 99 -3.35 -14.35 12.49
C VAL A 99 -2.08 -13.53 12.35
N TRP A 100 -1.91 -12.80 11.25
CA TRP A 100 -0.68 -12.06 11.00
C TRP A 100 -0.46 -10.90 11.96
N LEU A 101 -1.51 -10.20 12.41
CA LEU A 101 -1.39 -9.18 13.45
C LEU A 101 -1.06 -9.76 14.83
N SER A 102 -1.40 -11.02 15.09
CA SER A 102 -0.98 -11.68 16.34
C SER A 102 0.52 -11.99 16.34
N LEU A 103 1.11 -12.21 15.16
CA LEU A 103 2.54 -12.47 14.99
C LEU A 103 3.36 -11.19 14.77
N CYS A 104 2.76 -10.18 14.13
CA CYS A 104 3.40 -8.93 13.76
C CYS A 104 2.63 -7.76 14.37
N PRO A 105 2.86 -7.44 15.65
CA PRO A 105 2.18 -6.35 16.31
C PRO A 105 2.59 -4.99 15.72
N ASP A 106 1.86 -3.95 16.10
CA ASP A 106 2.11 -2.58 15.63
C ASP A 106 3.57 -2.16 15.91
N PRO A 107 4.38 -1.86 14.87
CA PRO A 107 5.75 -1.39 15.05
C PRO A 107 5.84 -0.08 15.85
N ASN A 108 4.75 0.69 15.92
CA ASN A 108 4.70 1.92 16.67
C ASN A 108 4.82 1.73 18.19
N LEU A 109 4.69 0.49 18.69
CA LEU A 109 5.05 0.11 20.06
C LEU A 109 6.51 0.43 20.40
N ILE A 110 7.41 0.38 19.40
CA ILE A 110 8.83 0.72 19.53
C ILE A 110 9.12 2.10 18.95
N LEU A 111 8.59 2.41 17.76
CA LEU A 111 8.96 3.62 17.03
C LEU A 111 8.39 4.91 17.63
N GLN A 112 7.26 4.84 18.35
CA GLN A 112 6.62 5.98 19.00
C GLN A 112 6.41 7.18 18.08
N ILE A 113 6.09 6.91 16.81
CA ILE A 113 5.76 7.93 15.81
C ILE A 113 4.50 8.66 16.28
N PRO A 114 4.52 10.01 16.33
CA PRO A 114 3.37 10.81 16.70
C PRO A 114 2.16 10.58 15.76
N THR A 115 0.96 10.57 16.33
CA THR A 115 -0.28 10.24 15.61
C THR A 115 -0.59 11.20 14.46
N ASP A 116 -0.13 12.47 14.55
CA ASP A 116 -0.30 13.50 13.51
C ASP A 116 0.59 13.27 12.28
N ARG A 117 1.56 12.34 12.36
CA ARG A 117 2.40 11.92 11.22
C ARG A 117 1.78 10.79 10.41
N PHE A 118 0.75 10.13 10.92
CA PHE A 118 0.00 9.14 10.16
C PHE A 118 -0.98 9.81 9.21
N PRO A 119 -1.22 9.22 8.02
CA PRO A 119 -2.28 9.69 7.16
C PRO A 119 -3.62 9.57 7.88
N ARG A 120 -4.54 10.46 7.55
CA ARG A 120 -5.90 10.42 8.09
C ARG A 120 -6.52 9.06 7.79
N ALA A 121 -7.00 8.38 8.84
CA ALA A 121 -7.71 7.12 8.70
C ALA A 121 -8.94 7.29 7.78
N SER A 122 -9.10 6.35 6.85
CA SER A 122 -10.31 6.23 6.04
C SER A 122 -11.50 5.86 6.91
N ARG A 123 -12.69 6.32 6.51
CA ARG A 123 -13.93 5.98 7.20
C ARG A 123 -14.24 4.49 7.06
N THR A 124 -14.87 3.90 8.07
CA THR A 124 -15.41 2.54 7.95
C THR A 124 -16.66 2.52 7.07
N SER A 125 -17.05 1.34 6.62
CA SER A 125 -18.31 1.14 5.87
C SER A 125 -19.53 1.61 6.66
N GLU A 126 -19.56 1.38 7.98
CA GLU A 126 -20.63 1.82 8.88
C GLU A 126 -20.70 3.35 8.96
N GLU A 127 -19.55 4.01 9.14
CA GLU A 127 -19.45 5.47 9.18
C GLU A 127 -19.89 6.10 7.85
N LEU A 128 -19.51 5.48 6.72
CA LEU A 128 -19.94 5.93 5.39
C LEU A 128 -21.45 5.76 5.20
N VAL A 129 -22.03 4.63 5.62
CA VAL A 129 -23.48 4.41 5.54
C VAL A 129 -24.24 5.40 6.42
N ALA A 130 -23.78 5.63 7.65
CA ALA A 130 -24.38 6.61 8.55
C ALA A 130 -24.34 8.02 7.95
N ALA A 131 -23.17 8.43 7.44
CA ALA A 131 -23.00 9.73 6.78
C ALA A 131 -23.90 9.87 5.54
N ARG A 132 -24.04 8.83 4.72
CA ARG A 132 -24.93 8.83 3.55
C ARG A 132 -26.39 9.01 3.96
N ARG A 133 -26.86 8.32 5.00
CA ARG A 133 -28.25 8.44 5.50
C ARG A 133 -28.57 9.85 6.01
N GLN A 134 -27.60 10.51 6.63
CA GLN A 134 -27.77 11.86 7.15
C GLN A 134 -27.72 12.93 6.06
N LYS A 135 -26.90 12.72 5.01
CA LYS A 135 -26.52 13.78 4.07
C LYS A 135 -27.08 13.62 2.65
N LEU A 136 -27.49 12.42 2.25
CA LEU A 136 -27.95 12.13 0.89
C LEU A 136 -29.44 11.80 0.85
N GLY A 137 -30.08 12.12 -0.27
CA GLY A 137 -31.47 11.76 -0.53
C GLY A 137 -31.66 10.24 -0.64
N LYS A 138 -32.82 9.75 -0.18
CA LYS A 138 -33.17 8.31 -0.17
C LYS A 138 -33.25 7.68 -1.56
N SER A 139 -33.35 8.47 -2.64
CA SER A 139 -33.33 7.99 -4.02
C SER A 139 -31.96 7.44 -4.45
N LEU A 140 -30.87 7.79 -3.76
CA LEU A 140 -29.53 7.32 -4.06
C LEU A 140 -29.22 6.00 -3.32
N SER A 141 -29.85 4.92 -3.78
CA SER A 141 -29.72 3.57 -3.19
C SER A 141 -28.31 2.99 -3.33
N THR A 142 -27.93 2.12 -2.39
CA THR A 142 -26.68 1.34 -2.40
C THR A 142 -26.96 -0.12 -2.77
N SER A 143 -26.12 -0.70 -3.62
CA SER A 143 -26.23 -2.11 -4.03
C SER A 143 -25.82 -3.07 -2.92
N TYR A 144 -26.35 -4.30 -2.99
CA TYR A 144 -26.07 -5.45 -2.11
C TYR A 144 -26.53 -5.28 -0.65
N LYS A 145 -26.67 -6.42 0.06
CA LYS A 145 -26.98 -6.43 1.50
C LYS A 145 -25.78 -5.96 2.34
N GLN A 146 -24.60 -6.52 2.04
CA GLN A 146 -23.33 -6.02 2.55
C GLN A 146 -22.75 -5.08 1.49
N HIS A 147 -22.69 -3.80 1.80
CA HIS A 147 -22.21 -2.80 0.87
C HIS A 147 -20.70 -2.93 0.64
N LEU A 148 -20.27 -2.73 -0.59
CA LEU A 148 -18.87 -2.75 -0.98
C LEU A 148 -18.26 -1.36 -0.81
N HIS A 149 -17.18 -1.26 -0.03
CA HIS A 149 -16.40 -0.02 0.11
C HIS A 149 -15.25 -0.02 -0.90
N ILE A 150 -15.59 0.33 -2.14
CA ILE A 150 -14.64 0.37 -3.25
C ILE A 150 -13.78 1.64 -3.16
N VAL A 151 -12.45 1.47 -3.20
CA VAL A 151 -11.46 2.56 -3.10
C VAL A 151 -10.63 2.74 -4.36
N ARG A 152 -10.64 1.75 -5.27
CA ARG A 152 -9.87 1.81 -6.53
C ARG A 152 -10.58 1.02 -7.63
N GLY A 153 -10.42 1.46 -8.87
CA GLY A 153 -10.76 0.68 -10.06
C GLY A 153 -9.59 0.68 -11.05
N ARG A 154 -9.42 -0.42 -11.80
CA ARG A 154 -8.44 -0.52 -12.90
C ARG A 154 -8.92 -1.55 -13.92
N GLY A 155 -9.09 -1.13 -15.17
CA GLY A 155 -9.56 -2.02 -16.23
C GLY A 155 -10.92 -2.62 -15.84
N GLN A 156 -11.06 -3.93 -15.90
CA GLN A 156 -12.28 -4.66 -15.52
C GLN A 156 -12.43 -4.92 -14.01
N TYR A 157 -11.56 -4.38 -13.16
CA TYR A 157 -11.56 -4.66 -11.71
C TYR A 157 -11.89 -3.45 -10.85
N LEU A 158 -12.62 -3.71 -9.77
CA LEU A 158 -12.78 -2.84 -8.61
C LEU A 158 -12.05 -3.44 -7.41
N TYR A 159 -11.50 -2.62 -6.53
CA TYR A 159 -10.79 -3.04 -5.33
C TYR A 159 -11.42 -2.41 -4.10
N ASP A 160 -11.72 -3.23 -3.11
CA ASP A 160 -12.21 -2.74 -1.82
C ASP A 160 -11.07 -2.20 -0.93
N GLU A 161 -11.44 -1.63 0.22
CA GLU A 161 -10.54 -1.03 1.19
C GLU A 161 -9.53 -2.02 1.80
N THR A 162 -9.77 -3.33 1.63
CA THR A 162 -8.86 -4.39 2.06
C THR A 162 -7.90 -4.83 0.95
N GLY A 163 -8.05 -4.28 -0.25
CA GLY A 163 -7.28 -4.62 -1.44
C GLY A 163 -7.85 -5.81 -2.23
N ARG A 164 -9.03 -6.34 -1.85
CA ARG A 164 -9.62 -7.47 -2.56
C ARG A 164 -10.15 -7.03 -3.93
N PRO A 165 -9.78 -7.71 -5.02
CA PRO A 165 -10.31 -7.44 -6.35
C PRO A 165 -11.69 -8.07 -6.57
N TYR A 166 -12.56 -7.36 -7.28
CA TYR A 166 -13.85 -7.80 -7.79
C TYR A 166 -13.86 -7.59 -9.30
N LEU A 167 -14.17 -8.64 -10.06
CA LEU A 167 -14.42 -8.52 -11.50
C LEU A 167 -15.75 -7.78 -11.71
N ASP A 168 -15.71 -6.67 -12.44
CA ASP A 168 -16.87 -5.85 -12.69
C ASP A 168 -17.64 -6.34 -13.92
N GLY A 169 -18.71 -7.10 -13.66
CA GLY A 169 -19.65 -7.56 -14.68
C GLY A 169 -20.94 -6.75 -14.75
N VAL A 170 -21.02 -5.57 -14.11
CA VAL A 170 -22.26 -4.81 -13.96
C VAL A 170 -22.17 -3.42 -14.58
N ASN A 171 -21.06 -2.70 -14.37
CA ASN A 171 -20.98 -1.30 -14.81
C ASN A 171 -20.78 -1.19 -16.33
N ASN A 172 -21.70 -0.47 -16.98
CA ASN A 172 -21.59 -0.10 -18.40
C ASN A 172 -20.97 1.30 -18.60
N VAL A 173 -20.94 2.15 -17.57
CA VAL A 173 -20.42 3.52 -17.63
C VAL A 173 -18.92 3.55 -17.94
N CYS A 174 -18.15 2.71 -17.26
CA CYS A 174 -16.72 2.57 -17.48
C CYS A 174 -16.45 1.67 -18.69
N HIS A 175 -16.93 2.08 -19.86
CA HIS A 175 -16.99 1.26 -21.07
C HIS A 175 -15.64 0.72 -21.54
N VAL A 176 -14.58 1.53 -21.44
CA VAL A 176 -13.19 1.14 -21.76
C VAL A 176 -12.41 0.69 -20.50
N GLY A 177 -13.12 0.29 -19.45
CA GLY A 177 -12.57 -0.07 -18.15
C GLY A 177 -12.34 1.12 -17.22
N HIS A 178 -12.25 0.81 -15.92
CA HIS A 178 -12.00 1.76 -14.85
C HIS A 178 -10.62 2.41 -14.99
N ALA A 179 -10.58 3.74 -14.84
CA ALA A 179 -9.37 4.55 -14.87
C ALA A 179 -8.47 4.29 -16.10
N HIS A 180 -9.08 4.12 -17.29
CA HIS A 180 -8.33 3.85 -18.52
C HIS A 180 -7.30 4.96 -18.81
N PRO A 181 -5.99 4.66 -18.91
CA PRO A 181 -4.92 5.66 -18.92
C PRO A 181 -5.08 6.72 -20.02
N HIS A 182 -5.51 6.30 -21.22
CA HIS A 182 -5.73 7.22 -22.33
C HIS A 182 -6.82 8.26 -22.04
N VAL A 183 -7.94 7.84 -21.45
CA VAL A 183 -9.09 8.70 -21.15
C VAL A 183 -8.75 9.66 -20.01
N VAL A 184 -8.12 9.14 -18.95
CA VAL A 184 -7.66 9.95 -17.81
C VAL A 184 -6.69 11.02 -18.28
N ALA A 185 -5.69 10.65 -19.07
CA ALA A 185 -4.70 11.60 -19.56
C ALA A 185 -5.30 12.67 -20.48
N ALA A 186 -6.24 12.29 -21.36
CA ALA A 186 -6.96 13.24 -22.22
C ALA A 186 -7.77 14.25 -21.39
N GLY A 187 -8.54 13.77 -20.41
CA GLY A 187 -9.31 14.62 -19.51
C GLY A 187 -8.45 15.56 -18.67
N GLN A 188 -7.35 15.06 -18.08
CA GLN A 188 -6.42 15.87 -17.29
C GLN A 188 -5.77 16.97 -18.12
N ARG A 189 -5.28 16.66 -19.33
CA ARG A 189 -4.69 17.67 -20.22
C ARG A 189 -5.68 18.77 -20.54
N GLN A 190 -6.92 18.43 -20.87
CA GLN A 190 -7.92 19.44 -21.22
C GLN A 190 -8.38 20.25 -20.00
N MET A 191 -8.64 19.61 -18.86
CA MET A 191 -9.06 20.30 -17.63
C MET A 191 -8.02 21.30 -17.11
N ALA A 192 -6.73 21.03 -17.33
CA ALA A 192 -5.65 21.95 -16.97
C ALA A 192 -5.59 23.20 -17.85
N VAL A 193 -6.23 23.18 -19.03
CA VAL A 193 -6.22 24.28 -20.01
C VAL A 193 -7.57 25.02 -20.01
N LEU A 194 -8.69 24.31 -20.20
CA LEU A 194 -10.00 24.90 -20.39
C LEU A 194 -11.14 23.91 -20.10
N ASN A 195 -12.11 24.34 -19.28
CA ASN A 195 -13.41 23.68 -19.09
C ASN A 195 -14.53 24.75 -19.10
N THR A 196 -15.19 24.90 -20.25
CA THR A 196 -16.21 25.93 -20.46
C THR A 196 -17.45 25.37 -21.17
N ASN A 197 -18.53 26.14 -21.15
CA ASN A 197 -19.75 25.80 -21.89
C ASN A 197 -19.58 26.01 -23.40
N THR A 198 -20.53 25.52 -24.20
CA THR A 198 -20.46 25.50 -25.67
C THR A 198 -20.66 26.86 -26.36
N ARG A 199 -20.69 28.00 -25.63
CA ARG A 199 -20.87 29.34 -26.22
C ARG A 199 -19.57 29.98 -26.69
N TYR A 200 -18.43 29.44 -26.31
CA TYR A 200 -17.11 29.90 -26.75
C TYR A 200 -16.49 28.87 -27.70
N LEU A 201 -15.80 29.35 -28.73
CA LEU A 201 -15.21 28.50 -29.76
C LEU A 201 -13.96 27.78 -29.24
N HIS A 202 -13.85 26.48 -29.57
CA HIS A 202 -12.66 25.66 -29.37
C HIS A 202 -12.75 24.37 -30.22
N ASP A 203 -11.60 23.81 -30.61
CA ASP A 203 -11.55 22.73 -31.62
C ASP A 203 -12.14 21.40 -31.13
N ASN A 204 -11.91 21.03 -29.86
CA ASN A 204 -12.25 19.69 -29.33
C ASN A 204 -13.69 19.22 -29.58
N LEU A 205 -14.68 20.11 -29.56
CA LEU A 205 -16.08 19.73 -29.80
C LEU A 205 -16.28 19.34 -31.27
N VAL A 206 -15.74 20.15 -32.19
CA VAL A 206 -15.82 19.91 -33.63
C VAL A 206 -15.06 18.64 -33.98
N ASP A 207 -13.81 18.50 -33.52
CA ASP A 207 -12.98 17.31 -33.73
C ASP A 207 -13.67 16.03 -33.25
N TYR A 208 -14.34 16.08 -32.09
CA TYR A 208 -15.06 14.93 -31.55
C TYR A 208 -16.27 14.55 -32.42
N VAL A 209 -17.06 15.54 -32.86
CA VAL A 209 -18.22 15.30 -33.73
C VAL A 209 -17.77 14.74 -35.07
N GLU A 210 -16.77 15.33 -35.71
CA GLU A 210 -16.23 14.86 -36.99
C GLU A 210 -15.79 13.39 -36.91
N ARG A 211 -15.04 13.03 -35.86
CA ARG A 211 -14.62 11.64 -35.62
C ARG A 211 -15.78 10.69 -35.33
N LEU A 212 -16.81 11.17 -34.63
CA LEU A 212 -17.98 10.36 -34.30
C LEU A 212 -18.87 10.10 -35.52
N THR A 213 -18.95 11.07 -36.44
CA THR A 213 -19.75 10.98 -37.66
C THR A 213 -19.00 10.42 -38.86
N ALA A 214 -17.68 10.21 -38.75
CA ALA A 214 -16.89 9.56 -39.78
C ALA A 214 -17.32 8.10 -39.94
N THR A 215 -17.97 7.79 -41.06
CA THR A 215 -18.37 6.43 -41.48
C THR A 215 -17.37 5.84 -42.44
#